data_AF-A0A8J4SXR7-F1
#
_entry.id   AF-A0A8J4SXR7-F1
#
_cell.length_a   1.000
_cell.length_b   1.000
_cell.length_c   1.000
_cell.angle_alpha   90.00
_cell.angle_beta   90.00
_cell.angle_gamma   90.00
#
_symmetry.space_group_name_H-M   'P 1'
#
loop_
_entity.id
_entity.type
_entity.pdbx_description
1 polymer ?
#
loop_
_entity_poly.entity_id
_entity_poly.type
_entity_poly.pdbx_seq_one_letter_code
_entity_poly.pdbx_strand_id
1 'polypeptide(L)' 'MEETERVAKRLEKMLKNGKIEEETALKYLRRLRGVDMTLDILTKTGVGIIINKIRKESDNPEVATLGKNIIKQWKKLVPG' A
#
# COMPACT_ATOMS: atom_id res chain seq x y z
N MET A 1 -3.04 -12.38 -6.13
CA MET A 1 -4.22 -11.87 -5.41
C MET A 1 -4.10 -12.12 -3.91
N GLU A 2 -3.90 -13.38 -3.48
CA GLU A 2 -3.86 -13.74 -2.05
C GLU A 2 -2.76 -13.01 -1.25
N GLU A 3 -1.57 -12.81 -1.84
CA GLU A 3 -0.50 -12.06 -1.19
C GLU A 3 -0.85 -10.58 -1.00
N THR A 4 -1.38 -9.93 -2.04
CA THR A 4 -1.82 -8.52 -1.98
C THR A 4 -2.87 -8.32 -0.90
N GLU A 5 -3.86 -9.21 -0.80
CA GLU A 5 -4.88 -9.15 0.25
C GLU A 5 -4.30 -9.31 1.65
N ARG A 6 -3.38 -10.26 1.85
CA ARG A 6 -2.72 -10.45 3.14
C ARG A 6 -1.94 -9.19 3.54
N VAL A 7 -1.20 -8.60 2.61
CA VAL A 7 -0.45 -7.36 2.87
C VAL A 7 -1.40 -6.19 3.15
N ALA A 8 -2.45 -6.02 2.35
CA ALA A 8 -3.45 -4.97 2.52
C ALA A 8 -4.10 -5.06 3.91
N LYS A 9 -4.52 -6.25 4.35
CA LYS A 9 -5.09 -6.49 5.68
C LYS A 9 -4.10 -6.15 6.81
N ARG A 10 -2.82 -6.47 6.64
CA ARG A 10 -1.78 -6.15 7.64
C ARG A 10 -1.55 -4.65 7.75
N LEU A 11 -1.44 -3.94 6.63
CA LEU A 11 -1.33 -2.48 6.59
C LEU A 11 -2.58 -1.81 7.16
N GLU A 12 -3.77 -2.30 6.83
CA GLU A 12 -5.02 -1.78 7.39
C GLU A 12 -5.09 -1.97 8.91
N LYS A 13 -4.62 -3.11 9.43
CA LYS A 13 -4.56 -3.36 10.88
C LYS A 13 -3.63 -2.37 11.59
N MET A 14 -2.49 -2.01 10.99
CA MET A 14 -1.59 -0.98 11.55
C MET A 14 -2.28 0.38 11.64
N LEU A 15 -3.02 0.76 10.60
CA LEU A 15 -3.82 1.99 10.61
C LEU A 15 -4.89 1.97 11.70
N LYS A 16 -5.63 0.86 11.86
CA LYS A 16 -6.66 0.71 12.90
C LYS A 16 -6.07 0.78 14.32
N ASN A 17 -4.86 0.27 14.49
CA ASN A 17 -4.15 0.31 15.77
C ASN A 17 -3.51 1.67 16.06
N GLY A 18 -3.53 2.62 15.11
CA GLY A 18 -2.90 3.94 15.24
C GLY A 18 -1.38 3.92 15.38
N LYS A 19 -0.74 2.77 15.15
CA LYS A 19 0.70 2.59 15.24
C LYS A 19 1.20 1.98 13.95
N ILE A 20 1.91 2.79 13.17
CA ILE A 20 2.58 2.34 11.97
C ILE A 20 3.97 1.85 12.36
N GLU A 21 4.18 0.55 12.18
CA GLU A 21 5.51 -0.04 12.32
C GLU A 21 6.28 0.22 11.02
N GLU A 22 7.11 1.28 11.01
CA GLU A 22 7.73 1.82 9.79
C GLU A 22 8.53 0.79 8.99
N GLU A 23 9.36 -0.02 9.66
CA GLU A 23 10.12 -1.10 8.99
C GLU A 23 9.20 -2.13 8.34
N THR A 24 8.12 -2.50 9.04
CA THR A 24 7.16 -3.48 8.57
C THR A 24 6.32 -2.91 7.42
N ALA A 25 5.90 -1.65 7.52
CA ALA A 25 5.21 -0.93 6.46
C ALA A 25 6.10 -0.84 5.22
N LEU A 26 7.36 -0.46 5.37
CA LEU A 26 8.33 -0.38 4.29
C LEU A 26 8.55 -1.75 3.61
N LYS A 27 8.70 -2.82 4.40
CA LYS A 27 8.79 -4.21 3.90
C LYS A 27 7.57 -4.58 3.05
N TYR A 28 6.37 -4.24 3.52
CA TYR A 28 5.13 -4.51 2.80
C TYR A 28 5.00 -3.69 1.52
N LEU A 29 5.35 -2.39 1.56
CA LEU A 29 5.34 -1.55 0.36
C LEU A 29 6.35 -2.05 -0.69
N ARG A 30 7.55 -2.48 -0.27
CA ARG A 30 8.54 -3.09 -1.18
C ARG A 30 8.01 -4.36 -1.84
N ARG A 31 7.31 -5.22 -1.09
CA ARG A 31 6.63 -6.38 -1.66
C ARG A 31 5.59 -5.98 -2.69
N LEU A 32 4.71 -5.03 -2.36
CA LEU A 32 3.67 -4.55 -3.27
C LEU A 32 4.23 -3.92 -4.54
N ARG A 33 5.41 -3.31 -4.48
CA ARG A 33 6.11 -2.77 -5.67
C ARG A 33 6.52 -3.86 -6.65
N GLY A 34 6.84 -5.07 -6.17
CA GLY A 34 7.22 -6.22 -7.01
C GLY A 34 6.04 -7.06 -7.48
N VAL A 35 4.82 -6.78 -7.04
CA VAL A 35 3.62 -7.47 -7.50
C VAL A 35 3.16 -6.86 -8.82
N ASP A 36 2.91 -7.71 -9.82
CA ASP A 36 2.19 -7.33 -11.03
C ASP A 36 0.75 -6.96 -10.67
N MET A 37 0.55 -5.69 -10.37
CA MET A 37 -0.73 -5.15 -9.97
C MET A 37 -1.65 -5.01 -11.19
N THR A 38 -2.91 -5.43 -11.02
CA THR A 38 -3.96 -5.27 -12.02
C THR A 38 -5.10 -4.43 -11.45
N LEU A 39 -5.93 -3.87 -12.33
CA LEU A 39 -7.09 -3.08 -11.91
C LEU A 39 -8.04 -3.91 -11.03
N ASP A 40 -8.29 -5.17 -11.37
CA ASP A 40 -9.15 -6.09 -10.61
C ASP A 40 -8.65 -6.29 -9.17
N ILE A 41 -7.35 -6.53 -8.99
CA ILE A 41 -6.76 -6.68 -7.65
C ILE A 41 -6.81 -5.35 -6.91
N LEU A 42 -6.49 -4.24 -7.58
CA LEU A 42 -6.48 -2.91 -6.97
C LEU A 42 -7.87 -2.51 -6.44
N THR A 43 -8.93 -2.76 -7.21
CA THR A 43 -10.30 -2.44 -6.84
C THR A 43 -10.86 -3.40 -5.80
N LYS A 44 -10.64 -4.72 -5.95
CA LYS A 44 -11.12 -5.72 -4.97
C LYS A 44 -10.48 -5.59 -3.60
N THR A 45 -9.16 -5.36 -3.57
CA THR A 45 -8.41 -5.33 -2.30
C THR A 45 -8.41 -3.95 -1.64
N GLY A 46 -8.70 -2.88 -2.39
CA GLY A 46 -8.63 -1.50 -1.88
C GLY A 46 -7.22 -1.08 -1.43
N VAL A 47 -6.17 -1.82 -1.81
CA VAL A 47 -4.80 -1.62 -1.33
C VAL A 47 -4.26 -0.23 -1.64
N GLY A 48 -4.67 0.39 -2.75
CA GLY A 48 -4.28 1.76 -3.10
C GLY A 48 -4.73 2.80 -2.08
N ILE A 49 -5.92 2.64 -1.48
CA ILE A 49 -6.45 3.54 -0.45
C ILE A 49 -5.65 3.35 0.85
N ILE A 50 -5.39 2.10 1.21
CA ILE A 50 -4.64 1.74 2.42
C ILE A 50 -3.23 2.33 2.37
N ILE A 51 -2.51 2.16 1.25
CA ILE A 51 -1.18 2.77 1.06
C ILE A 51 -1.25 4.30 1.13
N ASN A 52 -2.30 4.92 0.57
CA ASN A 52 -2.47 6.37 0.62
C ASN A 52 -2.68 6.90 2.04
N LYS A 53 -3.27 6.09 2.94
CA LYS A 53 -3.36 6.42 4.36
C LYS A 53 -2.03 6.17 5.08
N ILE A 54 -1.41 5.01 4.87
CA ILE A 54 -0.10 4.68 5.46
C ILE A 54 0.94 5.77 5.16
N ARG A 55 1.04 6.23 3.92
CA ARG A 55 2.01 7.28 3.56
C ARG A 55 1.74 8.65 4.19
N LYS A 56 0.52 8.89 4.68
CA LYS A 56 0.11 10.17 5.29
C LYS A 56 0.28 10.15 6.81
N GLU A 57 0.07 8.98 7.41
CA GLU A 57 0.14 8.72 8.85
C GLU A 57 1.55 8.29 9.29
N SER A 58 2.39 7.83 8.35
CA SER A 58 3.79 7.46 8.59
C SER A 58 4.66 8.70 8.71
N ASP A 59 5.58 8.67 9.68
CA ASP A 59 6.60 9.71 9.89
C ASP A 59 7.88 9.41 9.10
N ASN A 60 7.98 8.22 8.49
CA ASN A 60 9.14 7.80 7.74
C ASN A 60 9.10 8.32 6.28
N PRO A 61 10.08 9.16 5.86
CA PRO A 61 10.11 9.73 4.52
C PRO A 61 10.28 8.68 3.41
N GLU A 62 10.90 7.53 3.72
CA GLU A 62 11.03 6.42 2.77
C GLU A 62 9.68 5.75 2.51
N VAL A 63 8.91 5.48 3.57
CA VAL A 63 7.54 4.94 3.46
C VAL A 63 6.65 5.90 2.67
N ALA A 64 6.74 7.21 2.96
CA ALA A 64 5.99 8.23 2.25
C ALA A 64 6.32 8.25 0.74
N THR A 65 7.60 8.23 0.40
CA THR A 65 8.10 8.24 -0.98
C THR A 65 7.70 6.98 -1.74
N LEU A 66 7.92 5.82 -1.13
CA LEU A 66 7.67 4.53 -1.76
C LEU A 66 6.16 4.31 -1.96
N GLY A 67 5.34 4.68 -0.97
CA GLY A 67 3.88 4.68 -1.09
C GLY A 67 3.37 5.61 -2.19
N LYS A 68 3.92 6.82 -2.31
CA LYS A 68 3.58 7.77 -3.39
C LYS A 68 3.90 7.20 -4.78
N ASN A 69 5.05 6.56 -4.94
CA ASN A 69 5.47 5.96 -6.21
C ASN A 69 4.54 4.81 -6.62
N ILE A 70 4.19 3.94 -5.67
CA ILE A 70 3.24 2.84 -5.90
C ILE A 70 1.89 3.38 -6.36
N ILE A 71 1.32 4.38 -5.66
CA ILE A 71 0.04 4.98 -6.04
C ILE A 71 0.12 5.60 -7.44
N LYS A 72 1.22 6.29 -7.77
CA LYS A 72 1.41 6.89 -9.11
C LYS A 72 1.45 5.82 -10.20
N GLN A 73 2.11 4.69 -9.95
CA GLN A 73 2.16 3.56 -10.88
C GLN A 73 0.77 2.94 -11.07
N TRP A 74 0.07 2.67 -9.98
CA TRP A 74 -1.24 2.01 -10.04
C TRP A 74 -2.38 2.91 -10.50
N LYS A 75 -2.29 4.22 -10.30
CA LYS A 75 -3.24 5.19 -10.87
C LYS A 75 -3.33 5.09 -12.40
N LYS A 76 -2.25 4.70 -13.08
CA LYS A 76 -2.27 4.47 -14.54
C LYS A 76 -3.12 3.27 -14.97
N LEU A 77 -3.39 2.34 -14.04
CA LEU A 77 -4.23 1.17 -14.29
C LEU A 77 -5.72 1.48 -14.17
N VAL A 78 -6.07 2.59 -13.51
CA VAL A 78 -7.46 3.02 -13.35
C VAL A 78 -7.81 3.90 -14.55
N PRO A 79 -8.74 3.48 -15.42
CA PRO A 79 -9.26 4.37 -16.46
C PRO A 79 -9.95 5.56 -15.76
N GLY A 80 -9.60 6.77 -16.22
CA GLY A 80 -10.16 8.02 -15.71
C GLY A 80 -11.60 8.24 -16.14
#